data_AF-A0A815QE29-F1
#
_entry.id   AF-A0A815QE29-F1
#
_cell.length_a   1.000
_cell.length_b   1.000
_cell.length_c   1.000
_cell.angle_alpha   90.00
_cell.angle_beta   90.00
_cell.angle_gamma   90.00
#
_symmetry.space_group_name_H-M   'P 1'
#
loop_
_entity.id
_entity.type
_entity.pdbx_description
1 polymer ?
#
loop_
_entity_poly.entity_id
_entity_poly.type
_entity_poly.pdbx_seq_one_letter_code
_entity_poly.pdbx_strand_id
1 'polypeptide(L)'
;MRIKSSEPLSDYMLRLQRLKSLPLKLHLQCLEELERNNFHTELIKRNPDERERIAYSHIIQRFTTALTTSDQKVELTSAAKLFREAKNETVAQLVDDEARLIVKQDELEKKLYNVQLKGLSLVDTLEMLLINFEKDADILRKDFSVSDKRYWWIKIQAYAKKHAWTQLLEFGKKPTSPIGYEPFIDVCVRSNRLDEARRFVDRSIYSSKLDDDRLPFMYAKVQMADEAINSAIKLKSLEALHFIEGRCQLNETNLTKIRLAKEKIQDYDDNPLKNVFKIFNRGNRADE
;
A
#
# COMPACT_ATOMS: atom_id res chain seq x y z
N MET A 1 -6.74 -19.89 33.07
CA MET A 1 -5.53 -20.65 32.67
C MET A 1 -4.33 -19.90 33.21
N ARG A 2 -3.49 -20.51 34.06
CA ARG A 2 -2.27 -19.89 34.60
C ARG A 2 -1.34 -19.54 33.44
N ILE A 3 -0.99 -18.26 33.27
CA ILE A 3 0.11 -17.87 32.39
C ILE A 3 1.39 -18.36 33.07
N LYS A 4 1.87 -19.55 32.65
CA LYS A 4 3.24 -19.96 32.96
C LYS A 4 4.16 -19.10 32.10
N SER A 5 4.99 -18.33 32.79
CA SER A 5 6.19 -17.64 32.31
C SER A 5 7.07 -18.52 31.43
N SER A 6 7.58 -17.97 30.32
CA SER A 6 8.99 -18.10 29.85
C SER A 6 9.22 -17.72 28.38
N GLU A 7 8.32 -16.99 27.70
CA GLU A 7 8.73 -16.43 26.39
C GLU A 7 9.58 -15.17 26.64
N PRO A 8 10.83 -15.11 26.16
CA PRO A 8 11.64 -13.90 26.21
C PRO A 8 10.90 -12.76 25.50
N LEU A 9 10.97 -11.56 26.04
CA LEU A 9 10.34 -10.37 25.45
C LEU A 9 10.71 -10.22 23.96
N SER A 10 11.93 -10.63 23.57
CA SER A 10 12.37 -10.66 22.17
C SER A 10 11.57 -11.60 21.26
N ASP A 11 11.21 -12.79 21.73
CA ASP A 11 10.42 -13.77 20.95
C ASP A 11 8.96 -13.35 20.86
N TYR A 12 8.42 -12.80 21.96
CA TYR A 12 7.12 -12.14 21.96
C TYR A 12 7.12 -10.97 20.96
N MET A 13 8.13 -10.10 20.98
CA MET A 13 8.29 -8.96 20.05
C MET A 13 8.49 -9.39 18.60
N LEU A 14 9.22 -10.49 18.32
CA LEU A 14 9.38 -11.07 16.98
C LEU A 14 8.08 -11.67 16.45
N ARG A 15 7.28 -12.29 17.33
CA ARG A 15 5.95 -12.79 17.02
C ARG A 15 4.97 -11.64 16.76
N LEU A 16 5.11 -10.53 17.50
CA LEU A 16 4.33 -9.30 17.34
C LEU A 16 4.70 -8.49 16.09
N GLN A 17 5.97 -8.43 15.70
CA GLN A 17 6.42 -7.83 14.43
C GLN A 17 5.82 -8.51 13.20
N ARG A 18 5.40 -9.77 13.32
CA ARG A 18 4.74 -10.52 12.26
C ARG A 18 3.23 -10.22 12.16
N LEU A 19 2.64 -9.49 13.12
CA LEU A 19 1.21 -9.18 13.19
C LEU A 19 0.92 -7.75 12.68
N LYS A 20 -0.11 -7.58 11.83
CA LYS A 20 -0.29 -6.40 10.98
C LYS A 20 -1.35 -5.38 11.45
N SER A 21 -2.08 -5.61 12.54
CA SER A 21 -3.24 -4.79 12.93
C SER A 21 -2.87 -3.48 13.64
N LEU A 22 -3.59 -2.39 13.32
CA LEU A 22 -3.41 -1.06 13.90
C LEU A 22 -3.58 -0.99 15.43
N PRO A 23 -4.55 -1.70 16.06
CA PRO A 23 -4.69 -1.71 17.51
C PRO A 23 -3.51 -2.36 18.21
N LEU A 24 -2.80 -3.28 17.55
CA LEU A 24 -1.57 -3.86 18.09
C LEU A 24 -0.40 -2.86 17.99
N LYS A 25 -0.36 -2.01 16.97
CA LYS A 25 0.61 -0.90 16.91
C LYS A 25 0.38 0.13 18.01
N LEU A 26 -0.89 0.46 18.28
CA LEU A 26 -1.25 1.31 19.42
C LEU A 26 -0.89 0.63 20.75
N HIS A 27 -1.18 -0.66 20.90
CA HIS A 27 -0.76 -1.47 22.05
C HIS A 27 0.77 -1.51 22.23
N LEU A 28 1.54 -1.63 21.14
CA LEU A 28 3.00 -1.60 21.15
C LEU A 28 3.56 -0.22 21.50
N GLN A 29 2.96 0.87 20.99
CA GLN A 29 3.31 2.22 21.43
C GLN A 29 3.05 2.37 22.94
N CYS A 30 1.96 1.80 23.46
CA CYS A 30 1.70 1.80 24.89
C CYS A 30 2.74 0.99 25.67
N LEU A 31 3.08 -0.21 25.21
CA LEU A 31 4.09 -1.03 25.85
C LEU A 31 5.47 -0.39 25.80
N GLU A 32 5.84 0.30 24.71
CA GLU A 32 7.10 1.02 24.58
C GLU A 32 7.15 2.24 25.53
N GLU A 33 6.03 2.95 25.71
CA GLU A 33 5.87 4.02 26.70
C GLU A 33 5.87 3.49 28.15
N LEU A 34 5.38 2.26 28.37
CA LEU A 34 5.40 1.57 29.66
C LEU A 34 6.78 0.96 29.98
N GLU A 35 7.50 0.43 29.01
CA GLU A 35 8.82 -0.22 29.17
C GLU A 35 9.97 0.79 29.26
N ARG A 36 9.89 1.93 28.56
CA ARG A 36 10.84 3.05 28.77
C ARG A 36 10.79 3.62 30.19
N ASN A 37 9.74 3.31 30.94
CA ASN A 37 9.43 3.87 32.24
C ASN A 37 9.21 2.77 33.27
N ASN A 38 10.29 2.25 33.85
CA ASN A 38 10.32 1.64 35.20
C ASN A 38 9.92 2.65 36.30
N PHE A 39 8.89 3.47 36.05
CA PHE A 39 8.59 4.74 36.70
C PHE A 39 7.19 4.68 37.34
N HIS A 40 6.84 3.54 37.93
CA HIS A 40 5.52 3.34 38.51
C HIS A 40 5.26 4.12 39.82
N THR A 41 6.22 4.91 40.32
CA THR A 41 6.04 5.68 41.57
C THR A 41 6.26 7.20 41.42
N GLU A 42 7.01 7.67 40.42
CA GLU A 42 7.26 9.11 40.24
C GLU A 42 6.49 9.75 39.06
N LEU A 43 6.08 9.00 38.03
CA LEU A 43 5.20 9.53 36.96
C LEU A 43 3.72 9.58 37.36
N ILE A 44 3.38 9.15 38.57
CA ILE A 44 2.13 9.50 39.26
C ILE A 44 2.18 10.96 39.74
N LYS A 45 3.37 11.56 39.92
CA LYS A 45 3.55 12.94 40.37
C LYS A 45 3.73 13.96 39.23
N ARG A 46 3.86 13.54 37.97
CA ARG A 46 3.95 14.43 36.80
C ARG A 46 3.05 13.92 35.67
N ASN A 47 1.83 14.47 35.63
CA ASN A 47 0.73 14.25 34.68
C ASN A 47 1.12 13.75 33.26
N PRO A 48 0.43 12.69 32.80
CA PRO A 48 -0.39 12.72 31.59
C PRO A 48 -1.85 12.37 31.95
N ASP A 49 -2.83 12.83 31.16
CA ASP A 49 -4.26 12.63 31.43
C ASP A 49 -4.58 11.15 31.82
N GLU A 50 -4.99 10.93 33.06
CA GLU A 50 -5.26 9.61 33.67
C GLU A 50 -6.18 8.72 32.82
N ARG A 51 -7.03 9.38 32.02
CA ARG A 51 -8.02 8.80 31.12
C ARG A 51 -7.40 8.05 29.95
N GLU A 52 -6.30 8.53 29.37
CA GLU A 52 -5.63 7.81 28.27
C GLU A 52 -5.05 6.50 28.76
N ARG A 53 -4.47 6.49 29.97
CA ARG A 53 -3.92 5.28 30.59
C ARG A 53 -5.01 4.22 30.82
N ILE A 54 -6.20 4.64 31.27
CA ILE A 54 -7.37 3.75 31.43
C ILE A 54 -7.88 3.29 30.05
N ALA A 55 -7.91 4.15 29.04
CA ALA A 55 -8.31 3.76 27.68
C ALA A 55 -7.40 2.66 27.12
N TYR A 56 -6.09 2.77 27.36
CA TYR A 56 -5.13 1.76 26.94
C TYR A 56 -5.26 0.44 27.72
N SER A 57 -5.66 0.46 29.00
CA SER A 57 -5.88 -0.78 29.75
C SER A 57 -7.04 -1.61 29.18
N HIS A 58 -8.12 -0.95 28.74
CA HIS A 58 -9.23 -1.59 28.03
C HIS A 58 -8.77 -2.25 26.71
N ILE A 59 -7.90 -1.57 25.94
CA ILE A 59 -7.30 -2.16 24.72
C ILE A 59 -6.44 -3.37 25.06
N ILE A 60 -5.61 -3.29 26.11
CA ILE A 60 -4.78 -4.42 26.55
C ILE A 60 -5.65 -5.60 26.98
N GLN A 61 -6.73 -5.35 27.73
CA GLN A 61 -7.66 -6.37 28.21
C GLN A 61 -8.27 -7.18 27.06
N ARG A 62 -8.63 -6.52 25.95
CA ARG A 62 -9.10 -7.20 24.72
C ARG A 62 -8.10 -8.24 24.21
N PHE A 63 -6.80 -7.97 24.27
CA PHE A 63 -5.76 -8.85 23.72
C PHE A 63 -5.28 -9.93 24.70
N THR A 64 -5.39 -9.68 26.01
CA THR A 64 -4.89 -10.59 27.04
C THR A 64 -5.95 -11.58 27.54
N THR A 65 -7.24 -11.29 27.34
CA THR A 65 -8.34 -12.15 27.77
C THR A 65 -9.09 -12.75 26.59
N ALA A 66 -9.51 -14.02 26.72
CA ALA A 66 -10.30 -14.71 25.70
C ALA A 66 -11.76 -14.23 25.75
N LEU A 67 -11.98 -12.99 25.29
CA LEU A 67 -13.29 -12.34 25.25
C LEU A 67 -14.11 -12.78 24.04
N THR A 68 -15.44 -12.78 24.19
CA THR A 68 -16.34 -12.91 23.06
C THR A 68 -16.30 -11.65 22.18
N THR A 69 -16.71 -11.73 20.92
CA THR A 69 -16.80 -10.54 20.03
C THR A 69 -17.61 -9.41 20.66
N SER A 70 -18.68 -9.76 21.38
CA SER A 70 -19.53 -8.78 22.09
C SER A 70 -18.75 -8.07 23.20
N ASP A 71 -18.02 -8.81 24.02
CA ASP A 71 -17.24 -8.24 25.13
C ASP A 71 -16.08 -7.39 24.59
N GLN A 72 -15.39 -7.86 23.54
CA GLN A 72 -14.35 -7.08 22.86
C GLN A 72 -14.87 -5.73 22.34
N LYS A 73 -16.10 -5.71 21.81
CA LYS A 73 -16.74 -4.47 21.36
C LYS A 73 -16.99 -3.52 22.53
N VAL A 74 -17.45 -4.03 23.66
CA VAL A 74 -17.70 -3.22 24.87
C VAL A 74 -16.41 -2.58 25.37
N GLU A 75 -15.33 -3.34 25.46
CA GLU A 75 -14.02 -2.82 25.88
C GLU A 75 -13.50 -1.72 24.93
N LEU A 76 -13.58 -1.93 23.61
CA LEU A 76 -13.16 -0.92 22.64
C LEU A 76 -14.04 0.33 22.67
N THR A 77 -15.35 0.18 22.81
CA THR A 77 -16.26 1.34 22.90
C THR A 77 -15.97 2.17 24.17
N SER A 78 -15.64 1.49 25.28
CA SER A 78 -15.23 2.13 26.52
C SER A 78 -13.91 2.89 26.36
N ALA A 79 -12.91 2.27 25.71
CA ALA A 79 -11.64 2.91 25.38
C ALA A 79 -11.84 4.15 24.48
N ALA A 80 -12.65 4.06 23.43
CA ALA A 80 -12.94 5.18 22.54
C ALA A 80 -13.56 6.36 23.29
N LYS A 81 -14.50 6.12 24.19
CA LYS A 81 -15.10 7.16 25.05
C LYS A 81 -14.03 7.87 25.89
N LEU A 82 -13.13 7.13 26.52
CA LEU A 82 -12.05 7.68 27.34
C LEU A 82 -11.05 8.51 26.49
N PHE A 83 -10.75 8.08 25.26
CA PHE A 83 -9.94 8.88 24.34
C PHE A 83 -10.60 10.21 23.95
N ARG A 84 -11.92 10.23 23.75
CA ARG A 84 -12.65 11.49 23.51
C ARG A 84 -12.61 12.41 24.72
N GLU A 85 -12.79 11.86 25.91
CA GLU A 85 -12.69 12.62 27.17
C GLU A 85 -11.28 13.17 27.43
N ALA A 86 -10.25 12.50 26.88
CA ALA A 86 -8.87 12.96 26.83
C ALA A 86 -8.55 13.89 25.64
N LYS A 87 -9.58 14.30 24.86
CA LYS A 87 -9.46 15.16 23.66
C LYS A 87 -8.62 14.55 22.53
N ASN A 88 -8.48 13.23 22.50
CA ASN A 88 -7.77 12.49 21.46
C ASN A 88 -8.76 11.86 20.46
N GLU A 89 -9.47 12.72 19.71
CA GLU A 89 -10.55 12.28 18.80
C GLU A 89 -10.04 11.36 17.69
N THR A 90 -8.81 11.58 17.22
CA THR A 90 -8.22 10.75 16.16
C THR A 90 -8.08 9.29 16.60
N VAL A 91 -7.59 9.04 17.81
CA VAL A 91 -7.44 7.69 18.36
C VAL A 91 -8.81 7.10 18.72
N ALA A 92 -9.72 7.91 19.26
CA ALA A 92 -11.09 7.47 19.51
C ALA A 92 -11.78 6.94 18.25
N GLN A 93 -11.66 7.66 17.13
CA GLN A 93 -12.24 7.25 15.85
C GLN A 93 -11.63 5.93 15.34
N LEU A 94 -10.31 5.76 15.47
CA LEU A 94 -9.64 4.51 15.08
C LEU A 94 -10.09 3.31 15.91
N VAL A 95 -10.33 3.51 17.21
CA VAL A 95 -10.82 2.46 18.12
C VAL A 95 -12.27 2.09 17.79
N ASP A 96 -13.11 3.07 17.44
CA ASP A 96 -14.49 2.81 17.00
C ASP A 96 -14.56 2.07 15.66
N ASP A 97 -13.71 2.43 14.70
CA ASP A 97 -13.62 1.71 13.43
C ASP A 97 -13.15 0.26 13.63
N GLU A 98 -12.23 0.02 14.55
CA GLU A 98 -11.84 -1.34 14.94
C GLU A 98 -13.00 -2.10 15.61
N ALA A 99 -13.74 -1.46 16.52
CA ALA A 99 -14.92 -2.06 17.15
C ALA A 99 -16.00 -2.45 16.13
N ARG A 100 -16.15 -1.65 15.07
CA ARG A 100 -17.02 -1.97 13.93
C ARG A 100 -16.47 -3.14 13.12
N LEU A 101 -15.16 -3.17 12.87
CA LEU A 101 -14.52 -4.21 12.06
C LEU A 101 -14.65 -5.60 12.69
N ILE A 102 -14.43 -5.74 14.00
CA ILE A 102 -14.55 -7.05 14.67
C ILE A 102 -15.96 -7.64 14.57
N VAL A 103 -17.00 -6.79 14.61
CA VAL A 103 -18.39 -7.22 14.47
C VAL A 103 -18.63 -7.70 13.04
N LYS A 104 -18.16 -6.93 12.04
CA LYS A 104 -18.28 -7.32 10.63
C LYS A 104 -17.52 -8.62 10.32
N GLN A 105 -16.33 -8.80 10.88
CA GLN A 105 -15.57 -10.04 10.74
C GLN A 105 -16.33 -11.23 11.33
N ASP A 106 -16.94 -11.09 12.51
CA ASP A 106 -17.75 -12.14 13.14
C ASP A 106 -19.02 -12.48 12.33
N GLU A 107 -19.71 -11.48 11.79
CA GLU A 107 -20.86 -11.67 10.89
C GLU A 107 -20.44 -12.41 9.60
N LEU A 108 -19.30 -12.04 9.02
CA LEU A 108 -18.76 -12.67 7.83
C LEU A 108 -18.31 -14.11 8.08
N GLU A 109 -17.65 -14.41 9.19
CA GLU A 109 -17.28 -15.79 9.56
C GLU A 109 -18.50 -16.69 9.78
N LYS A 110 -19.60 -16.15 10.32
CA LYS A 110 -20.86 -16.89 10.47
C LYS A 110 -21.57 -17.13 9.13
N LYS A 111 -21.50 -16.16 8.23
CA LYS A 111 -22.11 -16.21 6.90
C LYS A 111 -21.32 -17.08 5.93
N LEU A 112 -19.99 -17.01 5.99
CA LEU A 112 -19.06 -17.63 5.05
C LEU A 112 -18.37 -18.81 5.74
N TYR A 113 -18.69 -20.03 5.30
CA TYR A 113 -18.06 -21.24 5.83
C TYR A 113 -16.55 -21.27 5.52
N ASN A 114 -15.75 -21.76 6.48
CA ASN A 114 -14.29 -21.96 6.37
C ASN A 114 -13.45 -20.69 6.13
N VAL A 115 -13.86 -19.55 6.68
CA VAL A 115 -13.07 -18.32 6.66
C VAL A 115 -12.69 -17.91 8.08
N GLN A 116 -11.43 -17.51 8.28
CA GLN A 116 -10.93 -16.94 9.54
C GLN A 116 -10.52 -15.49 9.26
N LEU A 117 -11.28 -14.55 9.80
CA LEU A 117 -11.15 -13.11 9.57
C LEU A 117 -10.86 -12.33 10.87
N LYS A 118 -11.24 -12.86 12.03
CA LYS A 118 -11.06 -12.18 13.31
C LYS A 118 -9.60 -11.84 13.58
N GLY A 119 -9.37 -10.58 13.97
CA GLY A 119 -8.03 -10.07 14.31
C GLY A 119 -7.18 -9.66 13.11
N LEU A 120 -7.67 -9.86 11.87
CA LEU A 120 -7.04 -9.30 10.69
C LEU A 120 -7.27 -7.79 10.62
N SER A 121 -6.33 -7.06 10.00
CA SER A 121 -6.58 -5.67 9.62
C SER A 121 -7.67 -5.60 8.54
N LEU A 122 -8.34 -4.45 8.38
CA LEU A 122 -9.30 -4.25 7.29
C LEU A 122 -8.71 -4.63 5.92
N VAL A 123 -7.44 -4.29 5.68
CA VAL A 123 -6.74 -4.64 4.44
C VAL A 123 -6.59 -6.14 4.30
N ASP A 124 -6.10 -6.84 5.33
CA ASP A 124 -5.93 -8.29 5.27
C ASP A 124 -7.29 -9.02 5.19
N THR A 125 -8.34 -8.49 5.82
CA THR A 125 -9.72 -8.99 5.67
C THR A 125 -10.19 -8.87 4.22
N LEU A 126 -9.99 -7.71 3.58
CA LEU A 126 -10.31 -7.51 2.17
C LEU A 126 -9.49 -8.47 1.28
N GLU A 127 -8.17 -8.59 1.51
CA GLU A 127 -7.31 -9.53 0.76
C GLU A 127 -7.79 -10.97 0.85
N MET A 128 -8.24 -11.42 2.04
CA MET A 128 -8.78 -12.77 2.24
C MET A 128 -10.11 -13.00 1.51
N LEU A 129 -10.99 -12.01 1.48
CA LEU A 129 -12.29 -12.11 0.82
C LEU A 129 -12.19 -12.04 -0.71
N LEU A 130 -11.22 -11.29 -1.26
CA LEU A 130 -11.15 -10.95 -2.68
C LEU A 130 -11.04 -12.13 -3.66
N ILE A 131 -10.61 -13.31 -3.22
CA ILE A 131 -10.45 -14.47 -4.10
C ILE A 131 -11.77 -15.21 -4.31
N ASN A 132 -12.51 -15.46 -3.22
CA ASN A 132 -13.68 -16.34 -3.22
C ASN A 132 -15.00 -15.60 -2.91
N PHE A 133 -14.92 -14.40 -2.35
CA PHE A 133 -16.05 -13.63 -1.82
C PHE A 133 -15.94 -12.14 -2.21
N GLU A 134 -15.66 -11.87 -3.50
CA GLU A 134 -15.43 -10.52 -4.02
C GLU A 134 -16.59 -9.56 -3.75
N LYS A 135 -17.84 -10.06 -3.80
CA LYS A 135 -19.04 -9.26 -3.49
C LYS A 135 -19.04 -8.78 -2.03
N ASP A 136 -18.66 -9.65 -1.10
CA ASP A 136 -18.56 -9.30 0.33
C ASP A 136 -17.39 -8.34 0.58
N ALA A 137 -16.27 -8.50 -0.15
CA ALA A 137 -15.16 -7.54 -0.11
C ALA A 137 -15.60 -6.14 -0.59
N ASP A 138 -16.39 -6.05 -1.67
CA ASP A 138 -16.90 -4.78 -2.20
C ASP A 138 -17.88 -4.09 -1.24
N ILE A 139 -18.70 -4.86 -0.51
CA ILE A 139 -19.57 -4.33 0.55
C ILE A 139 -18.73 -3.80 1.71
N LEU A 140 -17.78 -4.61 2.21
CA LEU A 140 -16.92 -4.22 3.33
C LEU A 140 -16.09 -2.97 2.98
N ARG A 141 -15.59 -2.88 1.74
CA ARG A 141 -14.89 -1.69 1.23
C ARG A 141 -15.78 -0.44 1.35
N LYS A 142 -17.06 -0.52 0.98
CA LYS A 142 -18.00 0.61 1.08
C LYS A 142 -18.31 0.96 2.53
N ASP A 143 -18.54 -0.04 3.38
CA ASP A 143 -18.83 0.14 4.81
C ASP A 143 -17.71 0.91 5.54
N PHE A 144 -16.46 0.72 5.11
CA PHE A 144 -15.27 1.39 5.65
C PHE A 144 -14.75 2.54 4.78
N SER A 145 -15.53 2.98 3.77
CA SER A 145 -15.17 4.10 2.90
C SER A 145 -13.78 4.01 2.28
N VAL A 146 -13.33 2.80 1.93
CA VAL A 146 -12.01 2.60 1.33
C VAL A 146 -12.02 3.20 -0.08
N SER A 147 -11.16 4.21 -0.29
CA SER A 147 -11.04 4.92 -1.56
C SER A 147 -10.77 3.97 -2.73
N ASP A 148 -11.24 4.35 -3.92
CA ASP A 148 -11.10 3.50 -5.11
C ASP A 148 -9.63 3.21 -5.43
N LYS A 149 -8.77 4.23 -5.45
CA LYS A 149 -7.33 4.05 -5.64
C LYS A 149 -6.74 3.03 -4.65
N ARG A 150 -7.06 3.13 -3.35
CA ARG A 150 -6.54 2.20 -2.34
C ARG A 150 -7.05 0.79 -2.57
N TYR A 151 -8.33 0.63 -2.90
CA TYR A 151 -8.93 -0.67 -3.12
C TYR A 151 -8.33 -1.37 -4.35
N TRP A 152 -8.07 -0.64 -5.44
CA TRP A 152 -7.38 -1.19 -6.62
C TRP A 152 -6.00 -1.75 -6.27
N TRP A 153 -5.20 -1.03 -5.47
CA TRP A 153 -3.93 -1.55 -4.97
C TRP A 153 -4.09 -2.84 -4.17
N ILE A 154 -5.09 -2.89 -3.27
CA ILE A 154 -5.38 -4.09 -2.47
C ILE A 154 -5.74 -5.28 -3.37
N LYS A 155 -6.60 -5.09 -4.39
CA LYS A 155 -6.98 -6.15 -5.34
C LYS A 155 -5.78 -6.70 -6.10
N ILE A 156 -4.94 -5.82 -6.65
CA ILE A 156 -3.74 -6.23 -7.40
C ILE A 156 -2.81 -7.06 -6.52
N GLN A 157 -2.53 -6.59 -5.29
CA GLN A 157 -1.68 -7.32 -4.35
C GLN A 157 -2.31 -8.65 -3.91
N ALA A 158 -3.62 -8.67 -3.64
CA ALA A 158 -4.34 -9.88 -3.25
C ALA A 158 -4.26 -10.96 -4.33
N TYR A 159 -4.59 -10.61 -5.58
CA TYR A 159 -4.56 -11.56 -6.69
C TYR A 159 -3.13 -12.06 -6.95
N ALA A 160 -2.12 -11.19 -6.91
CA ALA A 160 -0.73 -11.59 -7.09
C ALA A 160 -0.23 -12.54 -5.98
N LYS A 161 -0.48 -12.21 -4.70
CA LYS A 161 -0.10 -13.06 -3.55
C LYS A 161 -0.72 -14.45 -3.59
N LYS A 162 -1.90 -14.57 -4.20
CA LYS A 162 -2.66 -15.83 -4.32
C LYS A 162 -2.45 -16.51 -5.67
N HIS A 163 -1.55 -16.00 -6.51
CA HIS A 163 -1.30 -16.49 -7.87
C HIS A 163 -2.57 -16.57 -8.74
N ALA A 164 -3.54 -15.70 -8.47
CA ALA A 164 -4.83 -15.57 -9.12
C ALA A 164 -4.70 -14.73 -10.41
N TRP A 165 -3.83 -15.14 -11.33
CA TRP A 165 -3.44 -14.37 -12.53
C TRP A 165 -4.60 -14.16 -13.49
N THR A 166 -5.49 -15.15 -13.63
CA THR A 166 -6.69 -15.02 -14.47
C THR A 166 -7.62 -13.92 -13.94
N GLN A 167 -7.85 -13.87 -12.63
CA GLN A 167 -8.63 -12.80 -12.02
C GLN A 167 -7.93 -11.43 -12.16
N LEU A 168 -6.60 -11.38 -12.03
CA LEU A 168 -5.83 -10.15 -12.22
C LEU A 168 -5.96 -9.61 -13.65
N LEU A 169 -5.88 -10.48 -14.66
CA LEU A 169 -6.07 -10.10 -16.07
C LEU A 169 -7.48 -9.59 -16.34
N GLU A 170 -8.50 -10.29 -15.85
CA GLU A 170 -9.90 -9.88 -15.99
C GLU A 170 -10.13 -8.52 -15.32
N PHE A 171 -9.58 -8.34 -14.12
CA PHE A 171 -9.65 -7.08 -13.40
C PHE A 171 -9.00 -5.93 -14.18
N GLY A 172 -7.86 -6.17 -14.82
CA GLY A 172 -7.16 -5.19 -15.64
C GLY A 172 -7.81 -4.88 -16.99
N LYS A 173 -8.83 -5.64 -17.45
CA LYS A 173 -9.60 -5.28 -18.66
C LYS A 173 -10.46 -4.03 -18.47
N LYS A 174 -10.73 -3.64 -17.22
CA LYS A 174 -11.54 -2.45 -16.92
C LYS A 174 -10.83 -1.20 -17.49
N PRO A 175 -11.49 -0.43 -18.37
CA PRO A 175 -10.83 0.57 -19.23
C PRO A 175 -10.26 1.78 -18.47
N THR A 176 -10.50 1.90 -17.17
CA THR A 176 -10.18 3.08 -16.36
C THR A 176 -9.56 2.71 -15.02
N SER A 177 -8.42 2.01 -15.01
CA SER A 177 -7.63 1.89 -13.78
C SER A 177 -7.30 3.29 -13.24
N PRO A 178 -7.75 3.67 -12.02
CA PRO A 178 -7.46 4.97 -11.42
C PRO A 178 -5.99 5.10 -10.97
N ILE A 179 -5.23 4.01 -11.04
CA ILE A 179 -3.81 3.91 -10.64
C ILE A 179 -2.90 3.52 -11.82
N GLY A 180 -3.43 3.45 -13.04
CA GLY A 180 -2.68 3.01 -14.22
C GLY A 180 -2.40 1.50 -14.26
N TYR A 181 -1.52 1.09 -15.17
CA TYR A 181 -1.13 -0.31 -15.39
C TYR A 181 0.22 -0.69 -14.78
N GLU A 182 1.05 0.28 -14.43
CA GLU A 182 2.35 0.04 -13.78
C GLU A 182 2.25 -0.85 -12.52
N PRO A 183 1.23 -0.68 -11.63
CA PRO A 183 1.05 -1.57 -10.48
C PRO A 183 0.81 -3.05 -10.86
N PHE A 184 0.12 -3.30 -11.98
CA PHE A 184 -0.13 -4.65 -12.48
C PHE A 184 1.15 -5.28 -13.02
N ILE A 185 1.92 -4.51 -13.78
CA ILE A 185 3.22 -4.93 -14.32
C ILE A 185 4.18 -5.28 -13.18
N ASP A 186 4.27 -4.41 -12.18
CA ASP A 186 5.20 -4.59 -11.06
C ASP A 186 4.96 -5.88 -10.28
N VAL A 187 3.69 -6.26 -10.04
CA VAL A 187 3.40 -7.51 -9.34
C VAL A 187 3.67 -8.73 -10.21
N CYS A 188 3.43 -8.66 -11.52
CA CYS A 188 3.77 -9.73 -12.44
C CYS A 188 5.28 -9.94 -12.54
N VAL A 189 6.06 -8.87 -12.67
CA VAL A 189 7.53 -8.92 -12.70
C VAL A 189 8.09 -9.48 -11.38
N ARG A 190 7.58 -9.02 -10.22
CA ARG A 190 8.00 -9.55 -8.90
C ARG A 190 7.71 -11.04 -8.73
N SER A 191 6.70 -11.57 -9.42
CA SER A 191 6.37 -12.99 -9.41
C SER A 191 6.96 -13.77 -10.60
N ASN A 192 7.91 -13.18 -11.33
CA ASN A 192 8.56 -13.78 -12.50
C ASN A 192 7.58 -14.23 -13.61
N ARG A 193 6.47 -13.49 -13.78
CA ARG A 193 5.43 -13.70 -14.79
C ARG A 193 5.52 -12.62 -15.87
N LEU A 194 6.63 -12.65 -16.63
CA LEU A 194 6.91 -11.65 -17.67
C LEU A 194 5.91 -11.72 -18.83
N ASP A 195 5.37 -12.91 -19.10
CA ASP A 195 4.29 -13.15 -20.06
C ASP A 195 3.03 -12.32 -19.73
N GLU A 196 2.57 -12.37 -18.49
CA GLU A 196 1.41 -11.61 -18.04
C GLU A 196 1.73 -10.11 -17.95
N ALA A 197 2.95 -9.76 -17.52
CA ALA A 197 3.39 -8.39 -17.46
C ALA A 197 3.32 -7.71 -18.84
N ARG A 198 3.78 -8.39 -19.90
CA ARG A 198 3.74 -7.88 -21.29
C ARG A 198 2.32 -7.59 -21.77
N ARG A 199 1.35 -8.46 -21.43
CA ARG A 199 -0.07 -8.22 -21.75
C ARG A 199 -0.62 -6.95 -21.10
N PHE A 200 -0.14 -6.59 -19.91
CA PHE A 200 -0.51 -5.34 -19.27
C PHE A 200 0.18 -4.13 -19.90
N VAL A 201 1.41 -4.28 -20.41
CA VAL A 201 2.06 -3.24 -21.22
C VAL A 201 1.25 -2.98 -22.48
N ASP A 202 0.90 -4.01 -23.25
CA ASP A 202 0.10 -3.86 -24.48
C ASP A 202 -1.24 -3.17 -24.20
N ARG A 203 -1.90 -3.55 -23.10
CA ARG A 203 -3.16 -2.91 -22.69
C ARG A 203 -2.98 -1.46 -22.27
N SER A 204 -1.85 -1.13 -21.65
CA SER A 204 -1.57 0.25 -21.21
C SER A 204 -1.54 1.23 -22.38
N ILE A 205 -1.08 0.79 -23.56
CA ILE A 205 -1.00 1.58 -24.80
C ILE A 205 -2.39 2.06 -25.26
N TYR A 206 -3.42 1.23 -25.08
CA TYR A 206 -4.78 1.54 -25.51
C TYR A 206 -5.60 2.26 -24.44
N SER A 207 -5.04 2.51 -23.25
CA SER A 207 -5.74 3.22 -22.18
C SER A 207 -5.56 4.72 -22.33
N SER A 208 -6.66 5.47 -22.32
CA SER A 208 -6.68 6.93 -22.48
C SER A 208 -5.98 7.74 -21.38
N LYS A 209 -5.51 7.08 -20.31
CA LYS A 209 -4.80 7.67 -19.17
C LYS A 209 -3.30 7.35 -19.13
N LEU A 210 -2.74 6.83 -20.22
CA LEU A 210 -1.29 6.62 -20.27
C LEU A 210 -0.58 7.96 -20.39
N ASP A 211 0.23 8.30 -19.41
CA ASP A 211 1.31 9.27 -19.61
C ASP A 211 2.32 8.58 -20.54
N ASP A 212 2.37 8.95 -21.83
CA ASP A 212 3.28 8.36 -22.85
C ASP A 212 4.73 8.27 -22.31
N ASP A 213 5.13 9.25 -21.49
CA ASP A 213 6.39 9.36 -20.77
C ASP A 213 6.77 8.13 -19.91
N ARG A 214 5.78 7.36 -19.43
CA ARG A 214 5.99 6.18 -18.58
C ARG A 214 6.23 4.89 -19.37
N LEU A 215 5.85 4.87 -20.65
CA LEU A 215 5.90 3.67 -21.50
C LEU A 215 7.29 3.04 -21.63
N PRO A 216 8.41 3.80 -21.79
CA PRO A 216 9.75 3.22 -21.85
C PRO A 216 10.12 2.42 -20.59
N PHE A 217 9.75 2.93 -19.42
CA PHE A 217 10.04 2.29 -18.15
C PHE A 217 9.28 0.97 -17.99
N MET A 218 8.03 0.92 -18.49
CA MET A 218 7.23 -0.30 -18.49
C MET A 218 7.83 -1.38 -19.40
N TYR A 219 8.24 -1.04 -20.62
CA TYR A 219 8.96 -1.96 -21.52
C TYR A 219 10.27 -2.47 -20.89
N ALA A 220 11.02 -1.57 -20.26
CA ALA A 220 12.27 -1.94 -19.58
C ALA A 220 12.02 -2.94 -18.45
N LYS A 221 10.98 -2.73 -17.62
CA LYS A 221 10.59 -3.64 -16.53
C LYS A 221 10.25 -5.05 -17.02
N VAL A 222 9.68 -5.19 -18.22
CA VAL A 222 9.30 -6.49 -18.79
C VAL A 222 10.39 -7.13 -19.67
N GLN A 223 11.60 -6.56 -19.70
CA GLN A 223 12.73 -7.03 -20.51
C GLN A 223 12.44 -6.96 -22.02
N MET A 224 11.85 -5.84 -22.47
CA MET A 224 11.67 -5.47 -23.88
C MET A 224 12.60 -4.30 -24.21
N ALA A 225 13.88 -4.61 -24.40
CA ALA A 225 14.93 -3.59 -24.52
C ALA A 225 14.79 -2.73 -25.78
N ASP A 226 14.53 -3.34 -26.94
CA ASP A 226 14.42 -2.62 -28.21
C ASP A 226 13.24 -1.64 -28.21
N GLU A 227 12.07 -2.08 -27.74
CA GLU A 227 10.87 -1.26 -27.64
C GLU A 227 11.04 -0.15 -26.59
N ALA A 228 11.66 -0.45 -25.45
CA ALA A 228 11.97 0.54 -24.42
C ALA A 228 12.88 1.64 -24.98
N ILE A 229 13.95 1.28 -25.69
CA ILE A 229 14.90 2.22 -26.27
C ILE A 229 14.22 3.08 -27.33
N ASN A 230 13.48 2.48 -28.26
CA ASN A 230 12.79 3.22 -29.30
C ASN A 230 11.77 4.21 -28.72
N SER A 231 11.03 3.79 -27.69
CA SER A 231 10.10 4.66 -26.97
C SER A 231 10.82 5.80 -26.24
N ALA A 232 11.93 5.51 -25.54
CA ALA A 232 12.73 6.52 -24.84
C ALA A 232 13.34 7.56 -25.79
N ILE A 233 13.83 7.12 -26.96
CA ILE A 233 14.38 7.99 -28.00
C ILE A 233 13.28 8.91 -28.56
N LYS A 234 12.09 8.36 -28.84
CA LYS A 234 10.95 9.14 -29.34
C LYS A 234 10.58 10.26 -28.37
N LEU A 235 10.59 9.95 -27.07
CA LEU A 235 10.30 10.91 -25.99
C LEU A 235 11.48 11.83 -25.65
N LYS A 236 12.67 11.58 -26.20
CA LYS A 236 13.92 12.27 -25.87
C LYS A 236 14.20 12.28 -24.36
N SER A 237 13.83 11.21 -23.66
CA SER A 237 13.98 11.10 -22.21
C SER A 237 15.32 10.49 -21.84
N LEU A 238 16.24 11.32 -21.35
CA LEU A 238 17.54 10.88 -20.84
C LEU A 238 17.37 9.95 -19.62
N GLU A 239 16.41 10.25 -18.75
CA GLU A 239 16.09 9.44 -17.56
C GLU A 239 15.69 8.02 -17.96
N ALA A 240 14.80 7.87 -18.96
CA ALA A 240 14.40 6.56 -19.45
C ALA A 240 15.58 5.77 -20.04
N LEU A 241 16.46 6.42 -20.80
CA LEU A 241 17.65 5.79 -21.37
C LEU A 241 18.61 5.30 -20.28
N HIS A 242 18.86 6.08 -19.23
CA HIS A 242 19.67 5.64 -18.08
C HIS A 242 19.01 4.49 -17.32
N PHE A 243 17.70 4.52 -17.15
CA PHE A 243 16.97 3.45 -16.48
C PHE A 243 17.08 2.13 -17.24
N ILE A 244 16.98 2.16 -18.58
CA ILE A 244 17.10 0.98 -19.43
C ILE A 244 18.49 0.34 -19.30
N GLU A 245 19.57 1.15 -19.32
CA GLU A 245 20.94 0.64 -19.14
C GLU A 245 21.14 -0.07 -17.80
N GLY A 246 20.51 0.41 -16.73
CA GLY A 246 20.64 -0.17 -15.40
C GLY A 246 19.79 -1.43 -15.18
N ARG A 247 18.79 -1.72 -16.04
CA ARG A 247 17.75 -2.73 -15.77
C ARG A 247 17.60 -3.81 -16.83
N CYS A 248 18.03 -3.55 -18.07
CA CYS A 248 17.88 -4.47 -19.20
C CYS A 248 19.22 -5.11 -19.56
N GLN A 249 19.16 -6.35 -20.05
CA GLN A 249 20.29 -6.95 -20.74
C GLN A 249 20.39 -6.36 -22.14
N LEU A 250 21.47 -5.63 -22.43
CA LEU A 250 21.66 -4.92 -23.69
C LEU A 250 22.72 -5.61 -24.54
N ASN A 251 22.41 -5.79 -25.81
CA ASN A 251 23.41 -6.18 -26.82
C ASN A 251 24.19 -4.94 -27.29
N GLU A 252 25.30 -5.16 -27.99
CA GLU A 252 26.18 -4.08 -28.49
C GLU A 252 25.41 -3.08 -29.38
N THR A 253 24.46 -3.56 -30.17
CA THR A 253 23.60 -2.71 -31.00
C THR A 253 22.69 -1.79 -30.18
N ASN A 254 22.20 -2.24 -29.03
CA ASN A 254 21.33 -1.44 -28.18
C ASN A 254 22.11 -0.43 -27.34
N LEU A 255 23.32 -0.81 -26.89
CA LEU A 255 24.26 0.10 -26.23
C LEU A 255 24.67 1.25 -27.16
N THR A 256 25.01 0.94 -28.41
CA THR A 256 25.36 1.96 -29.41
C THR A 256 24.18 2.89 -29.72
N LYS A 257 22.97 2.36 -29.89
CA LYS A 257 21.75 3.16 -30.04
C LYS A 257 21.54 4.13 -28.88
N ILE A 258 21.69 3.65 -27.64
CA ILE A 258 21.52 4.49 -26.44
C ILE A 258 22.58 5.58 -26.38
N ARG A 259 23.85 5.26 -26.63
CA ARG A 259 24.94 6.25 -26.62
C ARG A 259 24.69 7.37 -27.62
N LEU A 260 24.39 7.01 -28.87
CA LEU A 260 24.10 7.98 -29.93
C LEU A 260 22.86 8.83 -29.61
N ALA A 261 21.85 8.23 -28.98
CA ALA A 261 20.66 8.96 -28.56
C ALA A 261 20.96 9.98 -27.46
N LYS A 262 21.75 9.61 -26.45
CA LYS A 262 22.16 10.52 -25.37
C LYS A 262 22.99 11.68 -25.88
N GLU A 263 23.99 11.41 -26.74
CA GLU A 263 24.80 12.44 -27.39
C GLU A 263 23.91 13.44 -28.14
N LYS A 264 22.97 12.96 -28.97
CA LYS A 264 22.04 13.83 -29.70
C LYS A 264 21.10 14.65 -28.81
N ILE A 265 20.67 14.10 -27.67
CA ILE A 265 19.80 14.81 -26.72
C ILE A 265 20.61 15.89 -26.00
N GLN A 266 21.83 15.56 -25.60
CA GLN A 266 22.74 16.48 -24.91
C GLN A 266 23.19 17.63 -25.82
N ASP A 267 23.61 17.33 -27.06
CA ASP A 267 23.93 18.33 -28.10
C ASP A 267 22.75 19.27 -28.38
N TYR A 268 21.51 18.76 -28.29
CA TYR A 268 20.30 19.55 -28.49
C TYR A 268 19.97 20.47 -27.30
N ASP A 269 20.33 20.08 -26.07
CA ASP A 269 20.13 20.90 -24.88
C ASP A 269 21.26 21.92 -24.66
N ASP A 270 22.48 21.60 -25.08
CA ASP A 270 23.64 22.49 -25.05
C ASP A 270 23.66 23.50 -26.22
N ASN A 271 22.73 23.38 -27.19
CA ASN A 271 22.64 24.29 -28.33
C ASN A 271 22.20 25.71 -27.89
N PRO A 272 23.06 26.73 -28.02
CA PRO A 272 22.78 28.09 -27.56
C PRO A 272 21.59 28.75 -28.27
N LEU A 273 21.23 28.31 -29.49
CA LEU A 273 20.07 28.85 -30.23
C LEU A 273 18.73 28.48 -29.58
N LYS A 274 18.65 27.37 -28.84
CA LYS A 274 17.43 26.95 -28.15
C LYS A 274 17.15 27.79 -26.89
N ASN A 275 18.20 28.25 -26.21
CA ASN A 275 18.07 29.22 -25.11
C ASN A 275 17.49 30.54 -25.62
N VAL A 276 17.85 30.97 -26.83
CA VAL A 276 17.27 32.15 -27.49
C VAL A 276 15.79 31.94 -27.82
N PHE A 277 15.40 30.77 -28.35
CA PHE A 277 13.97 30.46 -28.62
C PHE A 277 13.11 30.29 -27.36
N LYS A 278 13.67 29.77 -26.25
CA LYS A 278 12.98 29.72 -24.94
C LYS A 278 12.75 31.11 -24.35
N ILE A 279 13.68 32.04 -24.57
CA ILE A 279 13.55 33.45 -24.17
C ILE A 279 12.50 34.16 -25.04
N PHE A 280 12.53 33.95 -26.37
CA PHE A 280 11.55 34.53 -27.30
C PHE A 280 10.11 34.03 -27.05
N ASN A 281 9.91 32.73 -26.81
CA ASN A 281 8.57 32.18 -26.55
C ASN A 281 8.02 32.48 -25.15
N ARG A 282 8.84 32.97 -24.21
CA ARG A 282 8.37 33.51 -22.93
C ARG A 282 7.99 34.99 -23.00
N GLY A 283 8.48 35.73 -24.01
CA GLY A 283 8.09 37.13 -24.26
C GLY A 283 6.71 37.26 -24.92
N ASN A 284 6.30 36.32 -25.78
CA ASN A 284 5.03 36.39 -26.51
C ASN A 284 3.80 35.81 -25.78
N ARG A 285 3.88 35.58 -24.47
CA ARG A 285 2.71 35.20 -23.63
C ARG A 285 2.39 36.23 -22.54
N ALA A 286 3.05 37.39 -22.56
CA ALA A 286 2.79 38.45 -21.59
C ALA A 286 1.83 39.54 -22.13
N ASP A 287 1.54 39.54 -23.44
CA ASP A 287 0.64 40.51 -24.09
C ASP A 287 -0.45 39.77 -24.88
N GLU A 288 -1.35 39.07 -24.19
CA GLU A 288 -2.72 38.71 -24.64
C GLU A 288 -3.60 38.32 -23.44
#